data_AF-A0A5D0QVD3-F1
#
_entry.id   AF-A0A5D0QVD3-F1
#
_cell.length_a   1.000
_cell.length_b   1.000
_cell.length_c   1.000
_cell.angle_alpha   90.00
_cell.angle_beta   90.00
_cell.angle_gamma   90.00
#
_symmetry.space_group_name_H-M   'P 1'
#
loop_
_entity.id
_entity.type
_entity.pdbx_description
1 polymer ?
#
loop_
_entity_poly.entity_id
_entity_poly.type
_entity_poly.pdbx_seq_one_letter_code
_entity_poly.pdbx_strand_id
1 'polypeptide(L)'
;MNKILIIIFIVFGLQTDWLNETKKSISETDKNAVLIDSKVVEEKEGKSTTTEYKAGESKKIKVEFTHTELMDIELNFYEKNGFILGEIISGKDALLYKRKRLENEPYATLVDSRTYFKTETEGINFIRKMNIYETDEIEDVRKKLNKLEFETKNLNGEDYIRLKEKFDRITKSEK
;
A
#
# COMPACT_ATOMS: atom_id res chain seq x y z
N MET A 1 -12.97 32.05 -26.86
CA MET A 1 -13.23 31.11 -25.74
C MET A 1 -12.75 29.67 -25.96
N ASN A 2 -12.19 29.31 -27.13
CA ASN A 2 -11.74 27.92 -27.40
C ASN A 2 -10.33 27.56 -26.89
N LYS A 3 -9.54 28.53 -26.39
CA LYS A 3 -8.17 28.26 -25.91
C LYS A 3 -8.11 27.63 -24.51
N ILE A 4 -9.16 27.80 -23.69
CA ILE A 4 -9.20 27.26 -22.31
C ILE A 4 -9.51 25.75 -22.30
N LEU A 5 -10.34 25.27 -23.23
CA LEU A 5 -10.68 23.84 -23.35
C LEU A 5 -9.49 22.95 -23.73
N ILE A 6 -8.55 23.46 -24.54
CA ILE A 6 -7.36 22.70 -24.96
C ILE A 6 -6.38 22.47 -23.80
N ILE A 7 -6.25 23.45 -22.90
CA ILE A 7 -5.36 23.34 -21.73
C ILE A 7 -5.89 22.29 -20.74
N ILE A 8 -7.22 22.20 -20.57
CA ILE A 8 -7.86 21.21 -19.70
C ILE A 8 -7.57 19.78 -20.19
N PHE A 9 -7.69 19.51 -21.49
CA PHE A 9 -7.40 18.17 -22.04
C PHE A 9 -5.93 17.75 -21.92
N ILE A 10 -4.98 18.69 -22.04
CA ILE A 10 -3.54 18.39 -21.91
C ILE A 10 -3.19 18.03 -20.46
N VAL A 11 -3.75 18.73 -19.47
CA VAL A 11 -3.47 18.47 -18.05
C VAL A 11 -4.05 17.12 -17.60
N PHE A 12 -5.24 16.74 -18.08
CA PHE A 12 -5.83 15.43 -17.78
C PHE A 12 -5.12 14.27 -18.49
N GLY A 13 -4.68 14.45 -19.74
CA GLY A 13 -3.94 13.41 -20.47
C GLY A 13 -2.57 13.09 -19.86
N LEU A 14 -1.84 14.12 -19.43
CA LEU A 14 -0.52 13.91 -18.81
C LEU A 14 -0.60 13.19 -17.46
N GLN A 15 -1.68 13.36 -16.69
CA GLN A 15 -1.88 12.61 -15.44
C GLN A 15 -2.18 11.12 -15.66
N THR A 16 -2.86 10.77 -16.76
CA THR A 16 -3.19 9.37 -17.04
C THR A 16 -2.00 8.56 -17.53
N ASP A 17 -1.07 9.18 -18.24
CA ASP A 17 0.02 8.46 -18.90
C ASP A 17 1.03 7.91 -17.90
N TRP A 18 1.53 8.75 -17.00
CA TRP A 18 2.52 8.32 -16.00
C TRP A 18 1.95 7.27 -15.04
N LEU A 19 0.68 7.41 -14.63
CA LEU A 19 0.06 6.48 -13.68
C LEU A 19 -0.07 5.08 -14.30
N ASN A 20 -0.46 5.02 -15.57
CA ASN A 20 -0.55 3.76 -16.30
C ASN A 20 0.83 3.13 -16.52
N GLU A 21 1.85 3.93 -16.82
CA GLU A 21 3.23 3.47 -16.91
C GLU A 21 3.74 2.91 -15.58
N THR A 22 3.51 3.60 -14.46
CA THR A 22 3.89 3.11 -13.12
C THR A 22 3.17 1.81 -12.79
N LYS A 23 1.86 1.72 -13.03
CA LYS A 23 1.07 0.48 -12.84
C LYS A 23 1.60 -0.67 -13.69
N LYS A 24 1.95 -0.39 -14.95
CA LYS A 24 2.53 -1.38 -15.85
C LYS A 24 3.90 -1.85 -15.34
N SER A 25 4.76 -0.93 -14.90
CA SER A 25 6.08 -1.28 -14.33
C SER A 25 5.95 -2.14 -13.07
N ILE A 26 4.97 -1.87 -12.21
CA ILE A 26 4.66 -2.70 -11.03
C ILE A 26 4.19 -4.09 -11.46
N SER A 27 3.25 -4.15 -12.40
CA SER A 27 2.74 -5.43 -12.93
C SER A 27 3.83 -6.28 -13.60
N GLU A 28 4.73 -5.65 -14.36
CA GLU A 28 5.90 -6.30 -14.96
C GLU A 28 6.89 -6.78 -13.89
N THR A 29 7.06 -6.03 -12.81
CA THR A 29 7.88 -6.45 -11.67
C THR A 29 7.27 -7.70 -11.04
N ASP A 30 5.97 -7.70 -10.70
CA ASP A 30 5.30 -8.87 -10.14
C ASP A 30 5.41 -10.12 -11.01
N LYS A 31 5.30 -9.95 -12.34
CA LYS A 31 5.36 -11.07 -13.28
C LYS A 31 6.76 -11.66 -13.43
N ASN A 32 7.79 -10.83 -13.37
CA ASN A 32 9.16 -11.21 -13.72
C ASN A 32 10.10 -11.29 -12.52
N ALA A 33 9.64 -10.93 -11.32
CA ALA A 33 10.50 -10.89 -10.16
C ALA A 33 10.90 -12.29 -9.69
N VAL A 34 12.18 -12.41 -9.34
CA VAL A 34 12.78 -13.61 -8.76
C VAL A 34 13.05 -13.34 -7.29
N LEU A 35 12.74 -14.32 -6.44
CA LEU A 35 13.05 -14.28 -5.02
C LEU A 35 14.57 -14.13 -4.81
N ILE A 36 14.97 -13.16 -4.01
CA ILE A 36 16.37 -12.90 -3.63
C ILE A 36 16.61 -13.35 -2.19
N ASP A 37 15.74 -12.95 -1.28
CA ASP A 37 15.88 -13.26 0.14
C ASP A 37 14.52 -13.30 0.83
N SER A 38 14.45 -14.01 1.95
CA SER A 38 13.28 -14.04 2.82
C SER A 38 13.71 -14.22 4.26
N LYS A 39 13.17 -13.37 5.12
CA LYS A 39 13.44 -13.38 6.55
C LYS A 39 12.14 -13.41 7.32
N VAL A 40 12.11 -14.27 8.33
CA VAL A 40 11.01 -14.37 9.29
C VAL A 40 11.52 -13.89 10.64
N VAL A 41 10.77 -12.98 11.27
CA VAL A 41 10.97 -12.57 12.65
C VAL A 41 9.75 -13.03 13.44
N GLU A 42 9.97 -13.98 14.33
CA GLU A 42 8.95 -14.46 15.27
C GLU A 42 8.88 -13.51 16.46
N GLU A 43 7.66 -13.11 16.82
CA GLU A 43 7.34 -12.33 18.01
C GLU A 43 6.44 -13.16 18.91
N LYS A 44 6.28 -12.74 20.18
CA LYS A 44 5.53 -13.51 21.18
C LYS A 44 4.11 -13.89 20.74
N GLU A 45 3.45 -13.03 19.96
CA GLU A 45 2.04 -13.15 19.58
C GLU A 45 1.82 -13.00 18.06
N GLY A 46 2.87 -13.18 17.27
CA GLY A 46 2.79 -13.06 15.83
C GLY A 46 4.12 -13.27 15.13
N LYS A 47 4.14 -13.03 13.83
CA LYS A 47 5.34 -13.06 13.02
C LYS A 47 5.30 -11.96 11.97
N SER A 48 6.48 -11.49 11.59
CA SER A 48 6.67 -10.70 10.38
C SER A 48 7.53 -11.47 9.40
N THR A 49 7.13 -11.45 8.12
CA THR A 49 7.93 -12.03 7.03
C THR A 49 8.26 -10.94 6.04
N THR A 50 9.54 -10.66 5.85
CA THR A 50 10.03 -9.75 4.82
C THR A 50 10.64 -10.57 3.70
N THR A 51 10.17 -10.38 2.48
CA THR A 51 10.63 -11.09 1.29
C THR A 51 11.06 -10.10 0.22
N GLU A 52 12.30 -10.24 -0.23
CA GLU A 52 12.89 -9.40 -1.28
C GLU A 52 12.86 -10.14 -2.62
N TYR A 53 12.40 -9.44 -3.65
CA TYR A 53 12.43 -9.90 -5.03
C TYR A 53 13.09 -8.89 -5.96
N LYS A 54 13.65 -9.36 -7.07
CA LYS A 54 14.29 -8.53 -8.09
C LYS A 54 13.78 -8.85 -9.49
N ALA A 55 13.52 -7.82 -10.29
CA ALA A 55 13.16 -7.89 -11.70
C ALA A 55 13.97 -6.86 -12.50
N GLY A 56 15.16 -7.26 -12.98
CA GLY A 56 16.08 -6.34 -13.65
C GLY A 56 16.55 -5.21 -12.73
N GLU A 57 16.20 -3.97 -13.09
CA GLU A 57 16.47 -2.74 -12.30
C GLU A 57 15.42 -2.47 -11.22
N SER A 58 14.32 -3.22 -11.22
CA SER A 58 13.25 -3.09 -10.23
C SER A 58 13.47 -4.05 -9.06
N LYS A 59 13.09 -3.60 -7.87
CA LYS A 59 13.06 -4.36 -6.63
C LYS A 59 11.65 -4.33 -6.06
N LYS A 60 11.21 -5.46 -5.51
CA LYS A 60 9.97 -5.58 -4.73
C LYS A 60 10.32 -6.04 -3.33
N ILE A 61 9.80 -5.34 -2.32
CA ILE A 61 9.81 -5.81 -0.92
C ILE A 61 8.39 -6.13 -0.52
N LYS A 62 8.13 -7.40 -0.21
CA LYS A 62 6.88 -7.87 0.37
C LYS A 62 7.06 -7.99 1.88
N VAL A 63 6.14 -7.46 2.67
CA VAL A 63 6.11 -7.61 4.12
C VAL A 63 4.74 -8.11 4.54
N GLU A 64 4.72 -9.20 5.29
CA GLU A 64 3.52 -9.79 5.85
C GLU A 64 3.61 -9.73 7.37
N PHE A 65 2.62 -9.09 8.02
CA PHE A 65 2.48 -9.11 9.47
C PHE A 65 1.25 -9.93 9.83
N THR A 66 1.45 -10.99 10.60
CA THR A 66 0.37 -11.76 11.21
C THR A 66 0.54 -11.69 12.71
N HIS A 67 -0.38 -11.03 13.40
CA HIS A 67 -0.31 -10.87 14.86
C HIS A 67 -1.68 -11.13 15.47
N THR A 68 -1.78 -12.20 16.25
CA THR A 68 -3.04 -12.72 16.82
C THR A 68 -4.16 -12.86 15.75
N GLU A 69 -5.41 -12.93 16.18
CA GLU A 69 -6.57 -12.84 15.29
C GLU A 69 -6.87 -11.39 14.85
N LEU A 70 -6.10 -10.40 15.29
CA LEU A 70 -6.43 -8.99 15.11
C LEU A 70 -5.73 -8.33 13.91
N MET A 71 -4.55 -8.81 13.52
CA MET A 71 -3.76 -8.21 12.44
C MET A 71 -3.29 -9.27 11.45
N ASP A 72 -3.59 -9.01 10.18
CA ASP A 72 -3.14 -9.81 9.04
C ASP A 72 -3.03 -8.85 7.84
N ILE A 73 -1.85 -8.27 7.65
CA ILE A 73 -1.64 -7.20 6.67
C ILE A 73 -0.41 -7.48 5.80
N GLU A 74 -0.60 -7.29 4.50
CA GLU A 74 0.44 -7.40 3.49
C GLU A 74 0.77 -6.01 2.95
N LEU A 75 2.06 -5.71 2.86
CA LEU A 75 2.61 -4.50 2.26
C LEU A 75 3.56 -4.90 1.13
N ASN A 76 3.42 -4.28 -0.03
CA ASN A 76 4.34 -4.46 -1.15
C ASN A 76 4.90 -3.10 -1.56
N PHE A 77 6.21 -2.94 -1.47
CA PHE A 77 6.93 -1.77 -1.96
C PHE A 77 7.58 -2.09 -3.29
N TYR A 78 7.49 -1.17 -4.24
CA TYR A 78 8.11 -1.30 -5.55
C TYR A 78 9.10 -0.16 -5.75
N GLU A 79 10.36 -0.52 -5.97
CA GLU A 79 11.47 0.41 -6.15
C GLU A 79 12.10 0.18 -7.53
N LYS A 80 12.52 1.26 -8.19
CA LYS A 80 13.31 1.20 -9.42
C LYS A 80 14.41 2.25 -9.36
N ASN A 81 15.66 1.82 -9.52
CA ASN A 81 16.83 2.71 -9.52
C ASN A 81 16.89 3.67 -8.32
N GLY A 82 16.56 3.21 -7.10
CA GLY A 82 16.60 4.04 -5.89
C GLY A 82 15.33 4.86 -5.62
N PHE A 83 14.36 4.84 -6.53
CA PHE A 83 13.09 5.57 -6.42
C PHE A 83 11.93 4.63 -6.11
N ILE A 84 11.11 4.97 -5.10
CA ILE A 84 9.95 4.16 -4.72
C ILE A 84 8.78 4.53 -5.63
N LEU A 85 8.45 3.65 -6.57
CA LEU A 85 7.35 3.80 -7.53
C LEU A 85 5.98 3.72 -6.86
N GLY A 86 5.85 2.91 -5.81
CA GLY A 86 4.57 2.73 -5.15
C GLY A 86 4.57 1.76 -3.98
N GLU A 87 3.44 1.74 -3.29
CA GLU A 87 3.12 0.86 -2.17
C GLU A 87 1.71 0.30 -2.36
N ILE A 88 1.57 -1.01 -2.18
CA ILE A 88 0.26 -1.67 -2.11
C ILE A 88 0.11 -2.26 -0.72
N ILE A 89 -0.95 -1.86 -0.01
CA ILE A 89 -1.30 -2.39 1.30
C ILE A 89 -2.66 -3.08 1.19
N SER A 90 -2.74 -4.31 1.69
CA SER A 90 -4.01 -5.02 1.79
C SER A 90 -4.06 -5.87 3.04
N GLY A 91 -5.21 -5.87 3.71
CA GLY A 91 -5.44 -6.76 4.84
C GLY A 91 -6.14 -6.07 6.00
N LYS A 92 -6.05 -6.70 7.16
CA LYS A 92 -6.68 -6.30 8.41
C LYS A 92 -5.63 -5.69 9.34
N ASP A 93 -5.88 -4.47 9.77
CA ASP A 93 -5.06 -3.76 10.75
C ASP A 93 -5.83 -3.54 12.05
N ALA A 94 -5.18 -3.72 13.19
CA ALA A 94 -5.82 -3.61 14.49
C ALA A 94 -6.07 -2.15 14.88
N LEU A 95 -7.24 -1.86 15.45
CA LEU A 95 -7.53 -0.52 15.98
C LEU A 95 -7.11 -0.42 17.45
N LEU A 96 -6.19 0.51 17.73
CA LEU A 96 -5.68 0.75 19.09
C LEU A 96 -6.46 1.86 19.78
N TYR A 97 -7.09 1.52 20.90
CA TYR A 97 -7.84 2.44 21.74
C TYR A 97 -7.02 2.82 22.99
N LYS A 98 -6.98 4.11 23.33
CA LYS A 98 -6.35 4.60 24.58
C LYS A 98 -7.10 4.17 25.85
N ARG A 99 -8.31 3.62 25.68
CA ARG A 99 -9.17 3.08 26.74
C ARG A 99 -9.59 1.66 26.39
N LYS A 100 -10.22 0.96 27.33
CA LYS A 100 -10.93 -0.28 26.99
C LYS A 100 -11.95 0.00 25.88
N ARG A 101 -11.86 -0.78 24.80
CA ARG A 101 -12.81 -0.74 23.68
C ARG A 101 -14.19 -1.16 24.16
N LEU A 102 -15.24 -0.52 23.66
CA LEU A 102 -16.62 -0.93 23.88
C LEU A 102 -17.00 -2.02 22.87
N GLU A 103 -17.92 -2.91 23.23
CA GLU A 103 -18.31 -4.05 22.38
C GLU A 103 -18.83 -3.61 21.00
N ASN A 104 -19.51 -2.46 20.93
CA ASN A 104 -20.06 -1.90 19.69
C ASN A 104 -19.05 -1.08 18.87
N GLU A 105 -17.78 -1.01 19.30
CA GLU A 105 -16.72 -0.36 18.55
C GLU A 105 -15.93 -1.37 17.72
N PRO A 106 -15.45 -0.96 16.53
CA PRO A 106 -14.70 -1.86 15.68
C PRO A 106 -13.38 -2.25 16.33
N TYR A 107 -12.97 -3.50 16.15
CA TYR A 107 -11.69 -3.97 16.69
C TYR A 107 -10.56 -3.84 15.65
N ALA A 108 -10.90 -3.76 14.36
CA ALA A 108 -9.93 -3.68 13.27
C ALA A 108 -10.51 -2.91 12.08
N THR A 109 -9.64 -2.62 11.12
CA THR A 109 -10.00 -2.06 9.82
C THR A 109 -9.47 -2.96 8.71
N LEU A 110 -10.34 -3.35 7.78
CA LEU A 110 -9.94 -3.94 6.51
C LEU A 110 -9.55 -2.81 5.55
N VAL A 111 -8.36 -2.87 4.96
CA VAL A 111 -7.81 -1.84 4.07
C VAL A 111 -7.38 -2.44 2.73
N ASP A 112 -7.59 -1.69 1.65
CA ASP A 112 -6.96 -1.85 0.33
C ASP A 112 -6.49 -0.45 -0.09
N SER A 113 -5.18 -0.27 -0.14
CA SER A 113 -4.53 1.01 -0.45
C SER A 113 -3.48 0.82 -1.52
N ARG A 114 -3.48 1.69 -2.52
CA ARG A 114 -2.55 1.66 -3.66
C ARG A 114 -1.98 3.05 -3.88
N THR A 115 -0.72 3.21 -3.57
CA THR A 115 0.03 4.44 -3.70
C THR A 115 0.96 4.35 -4.89
N TYR A 116 0.99 5.40 -5.71
CA TYR A 116 1.87 5.52 -6.87
C TYR A 116 2.52 6.91 -6.86
N PHE A 117 3.83 6.96 -7.11
CA PHE A 117 4.57 8.20 -7.23
C PHE A 117 5.08 8.38 -8.66
N LYS A 118 4.97 9.61 -9.16
CA LYS A 118 5.57 10.06 -10.41
C LYS A 118 6.95 10.63 -10.15
N THR A 119 7.05 11.44 -9.09
CA THR A 119 8.27 12.06 -8.59
C THR A 119 8.25 12.01 -7.06
N GLU A 120 9.33 12.46 -6.42
CA GLU A 120 9.35 12.59 -4.96
C GLU A 120 8.35 13.63 -4.44
N THR A 121 7.77 14.49 -5.29
CA THR A 121 6.87 15.58 -4.91
C THR A 121 5.45 15.44 -5.46
N GLU A 122 5.18 14.46 -6.33
CA GLU A 122 3.89 14.24 -6.98
C GLU A 122 3.55 12.75 -6.96
N GLY A 123 2.39 12.42 -6.39
CA GLY A 123 1.86 11.07 -6.38
C GLY A 123 0.36 11.03 -6.19
N ILE A 124 -0.19 9.82 -6.15
CA ILE A 124 -1.61 9.56 -5.97
C ILE A 124 -1.79 8.32 -5.10
N ASN A 125 -2.74 8.38 -4.17
CA ASN A 125 -3.18 7.25 -3.38
C ASN A 125 -4.65 6.96 -3.67
N PHE A 126 -4.95 5.68 -3.88
CA PHE A 126 -6.29 5.14 -3.91
C PHE A 126 -6.48 4.30 -2.66
N ILE A 127 -7.42 4.66 -1.81
CA ILE A 127 -7.69 3.92 -0.58
C ILE A 127 -9.17 3.62 -0.42
N ARG A 128 -9.47 2.42 0.04
CA ARG A 128 -10.77 2.05 0.58
C ARG A 128 -10.55 1.27 1.86
N LYS A 129 -11.44 1.50 2.83
CA LYS A 129 -11.37 0.87 4.13
C LYS A 129 -12.75 0.58 4.69
N MET A 130 -12.84 -0.45 5.50
CA MET A 130 -14.07 -0.82 6.20
C MET A 130 -13.74 -1.27 7.61
N ASN A 131 -14.47 -0.75 8.57
CA ASN A 131 -14.37 -1.19 9.96
C ASN A 131 -14.87 -2.63 10.11
N ILE A 132 -14.24 -3.38 11.01
CA ILE A 132 -14.65 -4.73 11.36
C ILE A 132 -15.08 -4.75 12.83
N TYR A 133 -16.28 -5.24 13.09
CA TYR A 133 -16.87 -5.42 14.40
C TYR A 133 -16.83 -6.91 14.81
N GLU A 134 -16.96 -7.21 16.11
CA GLU A 134 -16.83 -8.60 16.61
C GLU A 134 -17.80 -9.58 15.96
N THR A 135 -19.00 -9.11 15.60
CA THR A 135 -20.05 -9.94 14.99
C THR A 135 -19.96 -10.01 13.47
N ASP A 136 -18.96 -9.39 12.85
CA ASP A 136 -18.82 -9.37 11.39
C ASP A 136 -18.17 -10.66 10.88
N GLU A 137 -18.78 -11.24 9.84
CA GLU A 137 -18.15 -12.27 9.02
C GLU A 137 -17.15 -11.63 8.06
N ILE A 138 -15.86 -11.95 8.21
CA ILE A 138 -14.77 -11.25 7.51
C ILE A 138 -14.90 -11.31 5.98
N GLU A 139 -15.37 -12.42 5.43
CA GLU A 139 -15.57 -12.57 3.98
C GLU A 139 -16.67 -11.66 3.45
N ASP A 140 -17.71 -11.39 4.23
CA ASP A 140 -18.76 -10.48 3.84
C ASP A 140 -18.30 -9.02 3.92
N VAL A 141 -17.49 -8.67 4.91
CA VAL A 141 -16.81 -7.37 4.96
C VAL A 141 -15.91 -7.19 3.74
N ARG A 142 -15.14 -8.21 3.34
CA ARG A 142 -14.28 -8.17 2.15
C ARG A 142 -15.09 -7.97 0.87
N LYS A 143 -16.21 -8.69 0.70
CA LYS A 143 -17.12 -8.48 -0.44
C LYS A 143 -17.70 -7.07 -0.47
N LYS A 144 -18.08 -6.51 0.69
CA LYS A 144 -18.59 -5.14 0.80
C LYS A 144 -17.51 -4.12 0.46
N LEU A 145 -16.30 -4.27 1.01
CA LEU A 145 -15.14 -3.43 0.69
C LEU A 145 -14.86 -3.43 -0.82
N ASN A 146 -14.94 -4.60 -1.46
CA ASN A 146 -14.68 -4.73 -2.89
C ASN A 146 -15.68 -3.98 -3.80
N LYS A 147 -16.87 -3.66 -3.27
CA LYS A 147 -17.90 -2.87 -3.96
C LYS A 147 -17.79 -1.37 -3.69
N LEU A 148 -16.93 -0.94 -2.76
CA LEU A 148 -16.68 0.48 -2.52
C LEU A 148 -15.76 1.04 -3.58
N GLU A 149 -16.11 2.23 -4.05
CA GLU A 149 -15.21 3.07 -4.84
C GLU A 149 -14.01 3.49 -4.00
N PHE A 150 -12.88 3.68 -4.67
CA PHE A 150 -11.68 4.20 -4.01
C PHE A 150 -11.82 5.70 -3.73
N GLU A 151 -11.48 6.09 -2.50
CA GLU A 151 -11.13 7.48 -2.20
C GLU A 151 -9.78 7.78 -2.86
N THR A 152 -9.70 8.89 -3.58
CA THR A 152 -8.48 9.31 -4.29
C THR A 152 -7.88 10.54 -3.62
N LYS A 153 -6.60 10.47 -3.29
CA LYS A 153 -5.85 11.56 -2.67
C LYS A 153 -4.58 11.87 -3.48
N ASN A 154 -4.37 13.13 -3.82
CA ASN A 154 -3.10 13.60 -4.36
C ASN A 154 -2.05 13.68 -3.24
N LEU A 155 -0.83 13.25 -3.55
CA LEU A 155 0.28 13.17 -2.62
C LEU A 155 1.35 14.19 -2.95
N ASN A 156 2.08 14.60 -1.92
CA ASN A 156 3.17 15.57 -2.02
C ASN A 156 4.51 14.99 -1.50
N GLY A 157 5.51 15.86 -1.38
CA GLY A 157 6.83 15.51 -0.87
C GLY A 157 6.85 14.90 0.53
N GLU A 158 5.99 15.36 1.44
CA GLU A 158 5.91 14.83 2.79
C GLU A 158 5.31 13.41 2.83
N ASP A 159 4.39 13.11 1.92
CA ASP A 159 3.88 11.75 1.75
C ASP A 159 4.99 10.80 1.25
N TYR A 160 5.81 11.24 0.28
CA TYR A 160 6.93 10.45 -0.22
C TYR A 160 8.01 10.21 0.85
N ILE A 161 8.39 11.26 1.60
CA ILE A 161 9.37 11.14 2.69
C ILE A 161 8.90 10.12 3.73
N ARG A 162 7.63 10.20 4.17
CA ARG A 162 7.06 9.22 5.12
C ARG A 162 7.08 7.79 4.57
N LEU A 163 6.79 7.62 3.27
CA LEU A 163 6.88 6.30 2.64
C LEU A 163 8.33 5.79 2.62
N LYS A 164 9.29 6.65 2.27
CA LYS A 164 10.71 6.32 2.23
C LYS A 164 11.25 5.96 3.61
N GLU A 165 10.88 6.70 4.66
CA GLU A 165 11.23 6.36 6.05
C GLU A 165 10.65 5.02 6.48
N LYS A 166 9.41 4.71 6.08
CA LYS A 166 8.78 3.41 6.34
C LYS A 166 9.54 2.28 5.62
N PHE A 167 9.85 2.45 4.34
CA PHE A 167 10.62 1.51 3.53
C PHE A 167 12.02 1.29 4.11
N ASP A 168 12.71 2.37 4.46
CA ASP A 168 14.03 2.34 5.08
C ASP A 168 13.99 1.61 6.43
N ARG A 169 12.98 1.83 7.27
CA ARG A 169 12.84 1.09 8.54
C ARG A 169 12.71 -0.42 8.29
N ILE A 170 11.92 -0.81 7.29
CA ILE A 170 11.72 -2.23 6.96
C ILE A 170 13.01 -2.87 6.42
N THR A 171 13.76 -2.15 5.58
CA THR A 171 14.93 -2.69 4.87
C THR A 171 16.27 -2.45 5.57
N LYS A 172 16.39 -1.44 6.44
CA LYS A 172 17.63 -1.07 7.15
C LYS A 172 17.68 -1.50 8.60
N SER A 173 16.58 -1.93 9.23
CA SER A 173 16.62 -2.59 10.55
C SER A 173 17.34 -3.96 10.53
N GLU A 174 18.22 -4.16 9.54
CA GLU A 174 18.88 -5.41 9.15
C GLU A 174 20.39 -5.21 8.92
N LYS A 175 21.05 -4.39 9.75
CA LYS A 175 22.50 -4.45 9.95
C LYS A 175 22.85 -4.47 11.43
#